data_AF-S4PTQ6-F1
#
_entry.id   AF-S4PTQ6-F1
#
_cell.length_a   1.000
_cell.length_b   1.000
_cell.length_c   1.000
_cell.angle_alpha   90.00
_cell.angle_beta   90.00
_cell.angle_gamma   90.00
#
_symmetry.space_group_name_H-M   'P 1'
#
loop_
_entity.id
_entity.type
_entity.pdbx_description
1 polymer ?
#
loop_
_entity_poly.entity_id
_entity_poly.type
_entity_poly.pdbx_seq_one_letter_code
_entity_poly.pdbx_strand_id
1 'polypeptide(L)'
;MNGIQSLIDRQLGIYSRFNYDNVLKRLVVHSEESFYGLQNDPLAGNFDQDPPIFACRFSEAPGYEHILALANEDGRVAIQDTSTVSSATTLEGFQCHNNAVFDLAWMPHHMNFVTVSG
;
A
#
# COMPACT_ATOMS: atom_id res chain seq x y z
N MET A 1 -13.00 28.79 -8.00
CA MET A 1 -12.99 28.89 -6.53
C MET A 1 -11.60 28.44 -6.05
N ASN A 2 -10.95 29.17 -5.14
CA ASN A 2 -9.58 28.88 -4.74
C ASN A 2 -9.50 27.65 -3.80
N GLY A 3 -8.88 26.57 -4.26
CA GLY A 3 -8.77 25.31 -3.51
C GLY A 3 -7.89 25.40 -2.25
N ILE A 4 -7.04 26.43 -2.14
CA ILE A 4 -6.21 26.66 -0.94
C ILE A 4 -7.09 27.21 0.19
N GLN A 5 -7.96 28.17 -0.12
CA GLN A 5 -8.86 28.78 0.87
C GLN A 5 -9.82 27.75 1.46
N SER A 6 -10.36 26.85 0.64
CA SER A 6 -11.24 25.78 1.12
C SER A 6 -10.53 24.79 2.05
N LEU A 7 -9.21 24.59 1.87
CA LEU A 7 -8.41 23.75 2.75
C LEU A 7 -8.20 24.40 4.13
N ILE A 8 -7.89 25.70 4.14
CA ILE A 8 -7.69 26.51 5.35
C ILE A 8 -8.99 26.59 6.16
N ASP A 9 -10.11 26.92 5.50
CA ASP A 9 -11.43 27.02 6.15
C ASP A 9 -11.79 25.72 6.88
N ARG A 10 -11.47 24.57 6.27
CA ARG A 10 -11.68 23.24 6.88
C ARG A 10 -10.78 23.00 8.08
N GLN A 11 -9.48 23.32 7.98
CA GLN A 11 -8.53 23.16 9.08
C GLN A 11 -8.94 24.00 10.31
N LEU A 12 -9.57 25.15 10.06
CA LEU A 12 -10.09 26.05 11.09
C LEU A 12 -11.51 25.71 11.57
N GLY A 13 -12.12 24.63 11.04
CA GLY A 13 -13.45 24.17 11.46
C GLY A 13 -14.59 25.11 11.06
N ILE A 14 -14.43 25.90 9.99
CA ILE A 14 -15.46 26.83 9.52
C ILE A 14 -16.60 26.01 8.87
N TYR A 15 -17.67 25.81 9.65
CA TYR A 15 -18.80 24.88 9.44
C TYR A 15 -19.69 25.15 8.19
N SER A 16 -19.36 26.12 7.34
CA SER A 16 -20.22 26.52 6.21
C SER A 16 -19.96 25.75 4.90
N ARG A 17 -19.18 24.66 4.93
CA ARG A 17 -18.75 23.94 3.72
C ARG A 17 -19.26 22.49 3.69
N PHE A 18 -20.24 22.23 2.84
CA PHE A 18 -20.81 20.89 2.58
C PHE A 18 -20.19 20.18 1.37
N ASN A 19 -19.20 20.79 0.71
CA ASN A 19 -18.55 20.22 -0.47
C ASN A 19 -17.23 19.52 -0.06
N TYR A 20 -17.11 18.23 -0.38
CA TYR A 20 -15.97 17.37 -0.05
C TYR A 20 -14.98 17.18 -1.21
N ASP A 21 -15.20 17.83 -2.35
CA ASP A 21 -14.42 17.61 -3.58
C ASP A 21 -12.92 17.87 -3.36
N ASN A 22 -12.56 18.83 -2.51
CA ASN A 22 -11.15 19.13 -2.23
C ASN A 22 -10.46 18.03 -1.41
N VAL A 23 -11.21 17.29 -0.59
CA VAL A 23 -10.68 16.13 0.15
C VAL A 23 -10.58 14.93 -0.80
N LEU A 24 -11.62 14.69 -1.59
CA LEU A 24 -11.64 13.60 -2.58
C LEU A 24 -10.54 13.76 -3.65
N LYS A 25 -10.27 14.99 -4.08
CA LYS A 25 -9.15 15.30 -5.00
C LYS A 25 -7.77 14.98 -4.43
N ARG A 26 -7.63 14.85 -3.10
CA ARG A 26 -6.37 14.43 -2.45
C ARG A 26 -6.27 12.91 -2.31
N LEU A 27 -7.35 12.17 -2.55
CA LEU A 27 -7.40 10.70 -2.50
C LEU A 27 -7.30 10.08 -3.91
N VAL A 28 -6.73 10.83 -4.86
CA VAL A 28 -6.52 10.35 -6.23
C VAL A 28 -5.16 9.65 -6.29
N VAL A 29 -5.15 8.45 -6.85
CA VAL A 29 -3.92 7.74 -7.22
C VAL A 29 -3.64 8.06 -8.68
N HIS A 30 -2.44 8.57 -8.97
CA HIS A 30 -2.02 8.76 -10.36
C HIS A 30 -1.73 7.40 -11.01
N SER A 31 -1.89 7.28 -12.32
CA SER A 31 -1.61 6.02 -13.04
C SER A 31 -0.17 5.54 -12.85
N GLU A 32 0.76 6.48 -12.66
CA GLU A 32 2.18 6.22 -12.39
C GLU A 32 2.46 5.81 -10.94
N GLU A 33 1.48 5.94 -10.06
CA GLU A 33 1.52 5.53 -8.66
C GLU A 33 0.60 4.33 -8.39
N SER A 34 -0.11 3.85 -9.42
CA SER A 34 -0.99 2.69 -9.28
C SER A 34 -0.19 1.38 -9.20
N PHE A 35 -0.75 0.41 -8.49
CA PHE A 35 -0.14 -0.89 -8.23
C PHE A 35 -1.17 -1.99 -8.48
N TYR A 36 -0.77 -3.06 -9.17
CA TYR A 36 -1.68 -4.15 -9.59
C TYR A 36 -1.62 -5.40 -8.70
N GLY A 37 -0.94 -5.37 -7.55
CA GLY A 37 -0.85 -6.54 -6.68
C GLY A 37 0.43 -7.36 -6.89
N LEU A 38 0.46 -8.52 -6.25
CA LEU A 38 1.62 -9.42 -6.27
C LEU A 38 1.55 -10.33 -7.49
N GLN A 39 2.71 -10.66 -8.07
CA GLN A 39 2.77 -11.65 -9.14
C GLN A 39 2.30 -13.02 -8.62
N ASN A 40 1.26 -13.57 -9.26
CA ASN A 40 0.69 -14.88 -8.90
C ASN A 40 1.70 -16.01 -9.05
N ASP A 41 1.49 -17.11 -8.32
CA ASP A 41 2.26 -18.33 -8.54
C ASP A 41 1.82 -18.93 -9.88
N PRO A 42 2.71 -19.12 -10.86
CA PRO A 42 2.35 -19.77 -12.12
C PRO A 42 1.80 -21.20 -11.94
N LEU A 43 1.98 -21.82 -10.78
CA LEU A 43 1.43 -23.13 -10.43
C LEU A 43 0.06 -23.07 -9.72
N ALA A 44 -0.32 -21.92 -9.15
CA ALA A 44 -1.65 -21.68 -8.60
C ALA A 44 -2.60 -21.43 -9.77
N GLY A 45 -3.32 -22.48 -10.18
CA GLY A 45 -4.12 -22.49 -11.41
C GLY A 45 -4.99 -21.24 -11.59
N ASN A 46 -5.07 -20.75 -12.84
CA ASN A 46 -5.79 -19.57 -13.34
C ASN A 46 -6.93 -19.03 -12.44
N PHE A 47 -6.59 -18.37 -11.34
CA PHE A 47 -7.49 -17.43 -10.69
C PHE A 47 -7.30 -16.10 -11.41
N ASP A 48 -8.29 -15.71 -12.21
CA ASP A 48 -8.34 -14.47 -13.01
C ASP A 48 -8.36 -13.18 -12.14
N GLN A 49 -8.07 -13.29 -10.85
CA GLN A 49 -8.08 -12.18 -9.90
C GLN A 49 -6.78 -12.16 -9.11
N ASP A 50 -6.16 -10.98 -9.08
CA ASP A 50 -5.02 -10.73 -8.21
C ASP A 50 -5.46 -10.93 -6.74
N PRO A 51 -4.78 -11.78 -5.97
CA PRO A 51 -5.11 -12.07 -4.59
C PRO A 51 -5.07 -10.76 -3.77
N PRO A 52 -6.06 -10.51 -2.90
CA PRO A 52 -6.14 -9.27 -2.15
C PRO A 52 -4.95 -9.08 -1.22
N ILE A 53 -4.50 -7.84 -1.11
CA ILE A 53 -3.50 -7.44 -0.12
C ILE A 53 -4.21 -7.27 1.23
N PHE A 54 -3.79 -8.04 2.23
CA PHE A 54 -4.34 -7.99 3.59
C PHE A 54 -3.53 -7.08 4.50
N ALA A 55 -2.23 -6.98 4.28
CA ALA A 55 -1.35 -6.17 5.11
C ALA A 55 -0.36 -5.36 4.29
N CYS A 56 -0.14 -4.11 4.70
CA CYS A 56 0.94 -3.28 4.20
C CYS A 56 1.52 -2.41 5.32
N ARG A 57 2.86 -2.31 5.41
CA ARG A 57 3.55 -1.44 6.38
C ARG A 57 4.84 -0.88 5.80
N PHE A 58 5.06 0.41 6.01
CA PHE A 58 6.34 1.05 5.76
C PHE A 58 7.38 0.61 6.79
N SER A 59 8.63 0.51 6.36
CA SER A 59 9.76 0.20 7.23
C SER A 59 9.97 1.26 8.30
N GLU A 60 10.36 0.81 9.50
CA GLU A 60 10.75 1.66 10.62
C GLU A 60 12.28 1.82 10.70
N ALA A 61 13.02 1.28 9.73
CA ALA A 61 14.48 1.38 9.69
C ALA A 61 14.93 2.77 9.17
N PRO A 62 15.82 3.48 9.89
CA PRO A 62 16.36 4.76 9.47
C PRO A 62 16.96 4.71 8.06
N GLY A 63 16.51 5.60 7.18
CA GLY A 63 16.96 5.68 5.79
C GLY A 63 16.25 4.73 4.82
N TYR A 64 15.33 3.89 5.31
CA TYR A 64 14.54 2.95 4.50
C TYR A 64 13.03 3.15 4.65
N GLU A 65 12.59 4.31 5.16
CA GLU A 65 11.18 4.60 5.46
C GLU A 65 10.29 4.63 4.20
N HIS A 66 10.90 4.67 3.01
CA HIS A 66 10.27 4.58 1.70
C HIS A 66 10.05 3.12 1.24
N ILE A 67 10.51 2.14 2.02
CA ILE A 67 10.30 0.72 1.73
C ILE A 67 8.97 0.27 2.33
N LEU A 68 8.11 -0.30 1.48
CA LEU A 68 6.80 -0.83 1.84
C LEU A 68 6.80 -2.35 1.70
N ALA A 69 6.45 -3.07 2.77
CA ALA A 69 6.13 -4.49 2.69
C ALA A 69 4.63 -4.68 2.44
N LEU A 70 4.27 -5.63 1.58
CA LEU A 70 2.92 -6.00 1.18
C LEU A 70 2.72 -7.49 1.38
N ALA A 71 1.61 -7.93 1.95
CA ALA A 71 1.29 -9.35 2.10
C ALA A 71 -0.14 -9.68 1.67
N ASN A 72 -0.34 -10.86 1.07
CA ASN A 72 -1.62 -11.26 0.47
C ASN A 72 -2.23 -12.55 1.05
N GLU A 73 -3.41 -12.88 0.51
CA GLU A 73 -4.16 -14.10 0.78
C GLU A 73 -3.44 -15.39 0.38
N ASP A 74 -2.54 -15.35 -0.59
CA ASP A 74 -1.80 -16.55 -1.03
C ASP A 74 -0.60 -16.90 -0.13
N GLY A 75 -0.34 -16.11 0.92
CA GLY A 75 0.81 -16.35 1.80
C GLY A 75 2.12 -15.77 1.26
N ARG A 76 2.06 -14.83 0.31
CA ARG A 76 3.21 -14.17 -0.30
C ARG A 76 3.42 -12.78 0.26
N VAL A 77 4.68 -12.35 0.24
CA VAL A 77 5.09 -11.00 0.60
C VAL A 77 5.91 -10.40 -0.53
N ALA A 78 5.71 -9.13 -0.87
CA ALA A 78 6.69 -8.36 -1.64
C ALA A 78 7.13 -7.10 -0.91
N ILE A 79 8.25 -6.58 -1.41
CA ILE A 79 8.88 -5.36 -0.95
C ILE A 79 8.86 -4.37 -2.11
N GLN A 80 8.32 -3.18 -1.86
CA GLN A 80 8.26 -2.08 -2.81
C GLN A 80 9.14 -0.93 -2.34
N ASP A 81 9.93 -0.37 -3.25
CA ASP A 81 10.54 0.94 -3.08
C ASP A 81 9.58 2.00 -3.61
N THR A 82 9.03 2.85 -2.73
CA THR A 82 8.09 3.90 -3.13
C THR A 82 8.78 5.21 -3.53
N SER A 83 10.11 5.27 -3.51
CA SER A 83 10.87 6.42 -4.00
C SER A 83 11.02 6.42 -5.53
N THR A 84 10.85 5.25 -6.16
CA THR A 84 10.89 5.09 -7.60
C THR A 84 9.50 5.23 -8.21
N VAL A 85 9.31 6.23 -9.07
CA VAL A 85 8.10 6.37 -9.88
C VAL A 85 8.25 5.50 -11.12
N SER A 86 7.39 4.51 -11.28
CA SER A 86 7.36 3.63 -12.44
C SER A 86 5.92 3.29 -12.81
N SER A 87 5.69 2.98 -14.09
CA SER A 87 4.40 2.46 -14.53
C SER A 87 3.94 1.31 -13.63
N ALA A 88 2.64 1.31 -13.33
CA ALA A 88 1.99 0.30 -12.53
C ALA A 88 2.28 -1.10 -13.04
N THR A 89 2.93 -1.90 -12.19
CA THR A 89 3.30 -3.29 -12.47
C THR A 89 3.00 -4.16 -11.25
N THR A 90 2.93 -5.47 -11.47
CA THR A 90 2.88 -6.43 -10.38
C THR A 90 4.26 -6.52 -9.72
N LEU A 91 4.27 -6.65 -8.40
CA LEU A 91 5.52 -6.82 -7.65
C LEU A 91 5.88 -8.29 -7.54
N GLU A 92 7.16 -8.58 -7.67
CA GLU A 92 7.68 -9.92 -7.41
C GLU A 92 7.61 -10.20 -5.90
N GLY A 93 6.71 -11.11 -5.52
CA GLY A 93 6.57 -11.58 -4.15
C GLY A 93 7.24 -12.93 -3.91
N PHE A 94 7.62 -13.20 -2.68
CA PHE A 94 8.14 -14.49 -2.25
C PHE A 94 7.15 -15.20 -1.30
N GLN A 95 7.11 -16.53 -1.37
CA GLN A 95 6.27 -17.35 -0.50
C GLN A 95 6.83 -17.33 0.93
N CYS A 96 5.99 -17.02 1.92
CA CYS A 96 6.38 -17.08 3.34
C CYS A 96 5.48 -17.99 4.18
N HIS A 97 4.22 -18.19 3.80
CA HIS A 97 3.26 -19.08 4.45
C HIS A 97 2.49 -19.88 3.41
N ASN A 98 1.97 -21.08 3.73
CA ASN A 98 1.09 -21.82 2.81
C ASN A 98 -0.40 -21.46 3.02
N ASN A 99 -0.65 -20.29 3.59
CA ASN A 99 -1.98 -19.76 3.90
C ASN A 99 -1.91 -18.23 3.94
N ALA A 100 -3.06 -17.56 4.03
CA ALA A 100 -3.16 -16.10 4.03
C ALA A 100 -2.31 -15.42 5.11
N VAL A 101 -1.58 -14.37 4.72
CA VAL A 101 -0.89 -13.48 5.67
C VAL A 101 -1.82 -12.35 6.07
N PHE A 102 -2.18 -12.27 7.35
CA PHE A 102 -3.13 -11.26 7.83
C PHE A 102 -2.47 -9.97 8.32
N ASP A 103 -1.23 -10.06 8.83
CA ASP A 103 -0.49 -8.89 9.27
C ASP A 103 1.02 -9.10 9.16
N LEU A 104 1.75 -7.98 9.16
CA LEU A 104 3.20 -7.95 9.22
C LEU A 104 3.65 -6.76 10.07
N ALA A 105 4.81 -6.90 10.72
CA ALA A 105 5.39 -5.84 11.53
C ALA A 105 6.91 -5.78 11.33
N TRP A 106 7.42 -4.58 11.04
CA TRP A 106 8.84 -4.32 10.95
C TRP A 106 9.49 -4.36 12.34
N MET A 107 10.72 -4.84 12.38
CA MET A 107 11.58 -4.72 13.54
C MET A 107 12.01 -3.26 13.68
N PRO A 108 11.86 -2.63 14.86
CA PRO A 108 12.28 -1.25 15.04
C PRO A 108 13.75 -1.06 14.69
N HIS A 109 14.06 -0.08 13.84
CA HIS A 109 15.41 0.29 13.41
C HIS A 109 16.16 -0.73 12.54
N HIS A 110 15.53 -1.84 12.12
CA HIS A 110 16.18 -2.90 11.37
C HIS A 110 15.37 -3.33 10.14
N MET A 111 16.06 -3.76 9.08
CA MET A 111 15.44 -4.28 7.85
C MET A 111 15.03 -5.75 7.98
N ASN A 112 14.28 -6.04 9.04
CA ASN A 112 13.73 -7.35 9.34
C ASN A 112 12.26 -7.14 9.70
N PHE A 113 11.40 -8.11 9.41
CA PHE A 113 10.00 -8.06 9.80
C PHE A 113 9.50 -9.46 10.11
N VAL A 114 8.36 -9.53 10.79
CA VAL A 114 7.64 -10.76 11.08
C VAL A 114 6.28 -10.73 10.39
N THR A 115 5.77 -11.89 10.03
CA THR A 115 4.45 -12.08 9.42
C THR A 115 3.62 -13.05 10.25
N VAL A 116 2.29 -12.91 10.19
CA VAL A 116 1.35 -13.84 10.82
C VAL A 116 0.34 -14.34 9.79
N SER A 117 0.12 -15.65 9.77
CA SER A 117 -0.86 -16.32 8.90
C SER A 117 -1.87 -17.13 9.70
N GLY A 118 -3.04 -17.41 9.14
CA GLY A 118 -4.11 -18.16 9.79
C GLY A 118 -5.03 -18.90 8.84
#